data_AF-A0A5N9ED70-F1
#
_entry.id   AF-A0A5N9ED70-F1
#
_cell.length_a   1.000
_cell.length_b   1.000
_cell.length_c   1.000
_cell.angle_alpha   90.00
_cell.angle_beta   90.00
_cell.angle_gamma   90.00
#
_symmetry.space_group_name_H-M   'P 1'
#
loop_
_entity.id
_entity.type
_entity.pdbx_description
1 polymer ?
#
loop_
_entity_poly.entity_id
_entity_poly.type
_entity_poly.pdbx_seq_one_letter_code
_entity_poly.pdbx_strand_id
1 'polypeptide(L)'
;MKYEGNIGIIGHPIGHSKSPVFQQVALDHHSIVEKFRAWDVSPDDLPEIMGHFKSDDFMAACVTLPHKINIIPYVDELTRTAKQVGAVN
;
A
#
# COMPACT_ATOMS: atom_id res chain seq x y z
N MET A 1 9.46 -4.62 -13.87
CA MET A 1 9.08 -5.13 -12.53
C MET A 1 7.57 -5.36 -12.54
N LYS A 2 7.05 -6.31 -11.75
CA LYS A 2 5.61 -6.62 -11.69
C LYS A 2 4.77 -5.46 -11.14
N TYR A 3 5.40 -4.60 -10.33
CA TYR A 3 4.79 -3.42 -9.73
C TYR A 3 5.48 -2.16 -10.27
N GLU A 4 4.69 -1.14 -10.59
CA GLU A 4 5.15 0.20 -10.98
C GLU A 4 4.54 1.25 -10.03
N GLY A 5 5.24 2.37 -9.84
CA GLY A 5 4.84 3.47 -8.96
C GLY A 5 5.33 3.31 -7.52
N ASN A 6 5.33 4.40 -6.75
CA ASN A 6 5.90 4.47 -5.40
C ASN A 6 4.87 4.85 -4.32
N ILE A 7 3.62 5.14 -4.71
CA ILE A 7 2.53 5.44 -3.79
C ILE A 7 1.24 4.73 -4.24
N GLY A 8 0.54 4.08 -3.31
CA GLY A 8 -0.66 3.35 -3.70
C GLY A 8 -1.37 2.59 -2.58
N ILE A 9 -2.16 1.60 -3.00
CA ILE A 9 -2.88 0.67 -2.12
C ILE A 9 -2.65 -0.77 -2.58
N ILE A 10 -2.43 -1.68 -1.62
CA ILE A 10 -2.37 -3.13 -1.85
C ILE A 10 -3.60 -3.83 -1.28
N GLY A 11 -4.02 -4.91 -1.94
CA GLY A 11 -5.09 -5.79 -1.49
C GLY A 11 -5.43 -6.83 -2.54
N HIS A 12 -6.36 -7.73 -2.21
CA HIS A 12 -6.87 -8.70 -3.16
C HIS A 12 -8.29 -9.18 -2.80
N PRO A 13 -9.24 -9.16 -3.75
CA PRO A 13 -9.16 -8.44 -5.02
C PRO A 13 -9.21 -6.91 -4.82
N ILE A 14 -8.36 -6.15 -5.52
CA ILE A 14 -8.28 -4.68 -5.32
C ILE A 14 -9.16 -3.84 -6.25
N GLY A 15 -9.70 -4.42 -7.32
CA GLY A 15 -10.33 -3.68 -8.45
C GLY A 15 -11.52 -2.78 -8.09
N HIS A 16 -12.16 -3.00 -6.94
CA HIS A 16 -13.27 -2.17 -6.47
C HIS A 16 -12.85 -0.93 -5.67
N SER A 17 -11.55 -0.80 -5.36
CA SER A 17 -11.05 0.30 -4.55
C SER A 17 -11.33 1.64 -5.22
N LYS A 18 -11.88 2.58 -4.43
CA LYS A 18 -12.06 3.97 -4.85
C LYS A 18 -10.87 4.85 -4.45
N SER A 19 -9.92 4.32 -3.67
CA SER A 19 -8.72 5.04 -3.23
C SER A 19 -7.93 5.67 -4.37
N PRO A 20 -7.66 4.99 -5.50
CA PRO A 20 -6.96 5.62 -6.61
C PRO A 20 -7.63 6.89 -7.13
N VAL A 21 -8.97 6.94 -7.15
CA VAL A 21 -9.70 8.10 -7.67
C VAL A 21 -9.56 9.30 -6.74
N PHE A 22 -9.89 9.15 -5.46
CA PHE A 22 -9.88 10.31 -4.55
C PHE A 22 -8.46 10.70 -4.11
N GLN A 23 -7.54 9.73 -3.99
CA GLN A 23 -6.16 10.03 -3.64
C GLN A 23 -5.44 10.73 -4.79
N GLN A 24 -5.68 10.33 -6.05
CA GLN A 24 -5.09 11.04 -7.18
C GLN A 24 -5.54 12.50 -7.23
N VAL A 25 -6.84 12.77 -7.02
CA VAL A 25 -7.34 14.16 -6.95
C VAL A 25 -6.64 14.96 -5.85
N ALA A 26 -6.37 14.35 -4.69
CA ALA A 26 -5.64 15.01 -3.61
C ALA A 26 -4.17 15.28 -3.96
N LEU A 27 -3.48 14.32 -4.58
CA LEU A 27 -2.10 14.50 -5.07
C LEU A 27 -2.03 15.64 -6.09
N ASP A 28 -2.94 15.63 -7.07
CA ASP A 28 -3.03 16.65 -8.12
C ASP A 28 -3.29 18.04 -7.52
N HIS A 29 -4.22 18.14 -6.55
CA HIS A 29 -4.52 19.39 -5.85
C HIS A 29 -3.29 19.98 -5.14
N HIS A 30 -2.47 19.12 -4.54
CA HIS A 30 -1.24 19.52 -3.85
C HIS A 30 -0.01 19.59 -4.77
N SER A 31 -0.18 19.44 -6.09
CA SER A 31 0.93 19.44 -7.06
C SER A 31 2.01 18.39 -6.76
N ILE A 32 1.62 17.25 -6.18
CA ILE A 32 2.50 16.10 -5.97
C ILE A 32 2.49 15.28 -7.26
N VAL A 33 3.61 15.27 -7.97
CA VAL A 33 3.74 14.64 -9.31
C VAL A 33 3.94 13.13 -9.18
N GLU A 34 2.92 12.45 -8.64
CA GLU A 34 2.90 11.00 -8.48
C GLU A 34 1.58 10.38 -8.93
N LYS A 35 1.61 9.10 -9.28
CA LYS A 35 0.40 8.33 -9.61
C LYS A 35 0.02 7.40 -8.48
N PHE A 36 -1.14 7.61 -7.88
CA PHE A 36 -1.66 6.70 -6.86
C PHE A 36 -2.10 5.38 -7.50
N ARG A 37 -1.39 4.28 -7.19
CA ARG A 37 -1.64 2.97 -7.79
C ARG A 37 -2.54 2.09 -6.93
N ALA A 38 -3.22 1.15 -7.58
CA ALA A 38 -3.81 -0.01 -6.93
C ALA A 38 -3.05 -1.25 -7.42
N TRP A 39 -2.40 -1.95 -6.51
CA TRP A 39 -1.70 -3.19 -6.80
C TRP A 39 -2.54 -4.37 -6.30
N ASP A 40 -2.95 -5.25 -7.21
CA ASP A 40 -3.66 -6.48 -6.86
C ASP A 40 -2.62 -7.51 -6.44
N VAL A 41 -2.58 -7.85 -5.15
CA VAL A 41 -1.52 -8.65 -4.54
C VAL A 41 -2.15 -9.85 -3.87
N SER A 42 -1.95 -11.05 -4.41
CA SER A 42 -2.40 -12.25 -3.71
C SER A 42 -1.61 -12.42 -2.39
N PRO A 43 -2.13 -13.19 -1.39
CA PRO A 43 -1.36 -13.48 -0.17
C PRO A 43 0.04 -14.04 -0.44
N ASP A 44 0.20 -14.84 -1.49
CA ASP A 44 1.48 -15.46 -1.88
C ASP A 44 2.47 -14.47 -2.49
N ASP A 45 1.97 -13.36 -3.04
CA ASP A 45 2.76 -12.30 -3.67
C ASP A 45 3.20 -11.19 -2.70
N LEU A 46 2.71 -11.22 -1.45
CA LEU A 46 3.06 -10.20 -0.45
C LEU A 46 4.58 -10.07 -0.24
N PRO A 47 5.38 -11.16 -0.12
CA PRO A 47 6.83 -11.02 0.01
C PRO A 47 7.48 -10.33 -1.18
N GLU A 48 6.96 -10.53 -2.40
CA GLU A 48 7.48 -9.92 -3.62
C GLU A 48 7.26 -8.40 -3.61
N ILE A 49 6.04 -7.93 -3.30
CA ILE A 49 5.76 -6.49 -3.28
C ILE A 49 6.49 -5.77 -2.13
N MET A 50 6.74 -6.46 -1.01
CA MET A 50 7.58 -5.90 0.06
C MET A 50 9.02 -5.66 -0.39
N GLY A 51 9.52 -6.39 -1.40
CA GLY A 51 10.80 -6.09 -2.05
C GLY A 51 10.76 -4.77 -2.82
N HIS A 52 9.64 -4.48 -3.49
CA HIS A 52 9.41 -3.19 -4.16
C HIS A 52 9.34 -2.03 -3.15
N PHE A 53 8.69 -2.24 -2.00
CA PHE A 53 8.55 -1.20 -0.97
C PHE A 53 9.86 -0.77 -0.30
N LYS A 54 10.93 -1.56 -0.49
CA LYS A 54 12.26 -1.27 0.04
C LYS A 54 13.14 -0.49 -0.94
N SER A 55 12.63 -0.11 -2.12
CA SER A 55 13.37 0.74 -3.05
C SER A 55 13.48 2.17 -2.51
N ASP A 56 14.57 2.85 -2.84
CA ASP A 56 14.86 4.21 -2.35
C ASP A 56 13.80 5.25 -2.78
N ASP A 57 13.08 4.98 -3.87
CA ASP A 57 12.04 5.84 -4.42
C ASP A 57 10.62 5.54 -3.90
N PHE A 58 10.44 4.49 -3.08
CA PHE A 58 9.15 4.12 -2.52
C PHE A 58 8.69 5.10 -1.43
N MET A 59 7.45 5.57 -1.51
CA MET A 59 6.93 6.60 -0.59
C MET A 59 5.99 6.02 0.46
N ALA A 60 4.91 5.35 0.05
CA ALA A 60 3.88 4.86 0.97
C ALA A 60 2.92 3.87 0.31
N ALA A 61 2.34 2.97 1.12
CA ALA A 61 1.19 2.17 0.72
C ALA A 61 0.11 2.18 1.80
N CYS A 62 -1.14 2.35 1.36
CA CYS A 62 -2.29 1.87 2.11
C CYS A 62 -2.41 0.35 1.98
N VAL A 63 -2.97 -0.30 3.00
CA VAL A 63 -3.13 -1.75 3.05
C VAL A 63 -4.60 -2.09 3.27
N THR A 64 -5.15 -2.96 2.43
CA THR A 64 -6.50 -3.48 2.63
C THR A 64 -6.52 -5.01 2.66
N LEU A 65 -7.71 -5.59 2.73
CA LEU A 65 -7.91 -7.04 2.75
C LEU A 65 -7.16 -7.71 1.58
N PRO A 66 -6.52 -8.87 1.81
CA PRO A 66 -6.42 -9.60 3.08
C PRO A 66 -5.21 -9.19 3.95
N HIS A 67 -4.47 -8.15 3.57
CA HIS A 67 -3.09 -7.95 4.06
C HIS A 67 -2.92 -7.21 5.38
N LYS A 68 -4.02 -6.66 5.93
CA LYS A 68 -3.94 -5.76 7.08
C LYS A 68 -3.20 -6.36 8.29
N ILE A 69 -3.19 -7.68 8.43
CA ILE A 69 -2.53 -8.39 9.52
C ILE A 69 -1.17 -8.94 9.09
N ASN A 70 -1.11 -9.64 7.95
CA ASN A 70 0.11 -10.34 7.53
C ASN A 70 1.21 -9.42 6.98
N ILE A 71 0.93 -8.12 6.81
CA ILE A 71 1.97 -7.13 6.50
C ILE A 71 2.82 -6.75 7.73
N ILE A 72 2.30 -6.95 8.95
CA ILE A 72 2.95 -6.52 10.21
C ILE A 72 4.42 -6.98 10.33
N PRO A 73 4.79 -8.24 9.99
CA PRO A 73 6.19 -8.68 10.05
C PRO A 73 7.16 -7.89 9.17
N TYR A 74 6.66 -7.11 8.22
CA TYR A 74 7.46 -6.29 7.31
C TYR A 74 7.51 -4.81 7.71
N VAL A 75 6.87 -4.43 8.82
CA VAL A 75 6.80 -3.05 9.29
C VAL A 75 7.71 -2.89 10.51
N ASP A 76 8.73 -2.04 10.40
CA ASP A 76 9.72 -1.82 11.47
C ASP A 76 9.09 -1.17 12.71
N GLU A 77 8.18 -0.22 12.49
CA GLU A 77 7.53 0.53 13.57
C GLU A 77 6.01 0.58 13.41
N LEU A 78 5.31 0.15 14.46
CA LEU A 78 3.85 0.24 14.56
C LEU A 78 3.42 1.33 15.53
N THR A 79 2.39 2.07 15.14
CA THR A 79 1.69 2.98 16.05
C THR A 79 1.06 2.21 17.22
N ARG A 80 0.81 2.90 18.34
CA ARG A 80 0.17 2.28 19.52
C ARG A 80 -1.17 1.61 19.15
N THR A 81 -1.98 2.28 18.34
CA THR A 81 -3.27 1.77 17.88
C THR A 81 -3.10 0.53 17.00
N ALA A 82 -2.16 0.54 16.05
CA ALA A 82 -1.90 -0.63 15.19
C ALA A 82 -1.48 -1.86 16.02
N LYS A 83 -0.65 -1.67 17.06
CA LYS A 83 -0.28 -2.74 18.01
C LYS A 83 -1.48 -3.29 18.78
N GLN A 84 -2.39 -2.42 19.21
CA GLN A 84 -3.58 -2.82 19.98
C GLN A 84 -4.64 -3.52 19.12
N VAL A 85 -4.84 -3.03 17.89
CA VAL A 85 -5.82 -3.60 16.94
C VAL A 85 -5.28 -4.86 16.27
N GLY A 86 -3.96 -4.96 16.08
CA GLY A 86 -3.33 -6.06 15.34
C GLY A 86 -3.51 -5.93 13.83
N ALA A 87 -3.62 -4.70 13.30
CA ALA A 87 -3.81 -4.44 11.87
C ALA A 87 -3.21 -3.09 11.44
N VAL A 88 -2.81 -2.99 10.17
CA VAL A 88 -2.26 -1.80 9.49
C VAL A 88 -3.05 -1.54 8.20
N ASN A 89 -3.25 -0.26 7.85
CA ASN A 89 -3.98 0.15 6.65
C ASN A 89 -3.47 1.44 6.03
#